data_AF-A0AAU5Q369-F1
#
_entry.id   AF-A0AAU5Q369-F1
#
_cell.length_a   1.000
_cell.length_b   1.000
_cell.length_c   1.000
_cell.angle_alpha   90.00
_cell.angle_beta   90.00
_cell.angle_gamma   90.00
#
_symmetry.space_group_name_H-M   'P 1'
#
loop_
_entity.id
_entity.type
_entity.pdbx_description
1 polymer ?
#
loop_
_entity_poly.entity_id
_entity_poly.type
_entity_poly.pdbx_seq_one_letter_code
_entity_poly.pdbx_strand_id
1 'polypeptide(L)'
;MENILWLDEETLRARIGVCRRADGMSVGDIEAALADAEGYAAEAEAEVRQPSPGRPSFMPDPEVEAADCAARVAEWRHVLDLTRAQNWESYVPARDEVGSRCAADYESWRQSVLTRARETEQRQRDAVHELNADIRLNATIGRRIRSLSLSQRYGITPEQLLTQLAGQAVMTGDGTVAVEPFTPS
;
A
#
# COMPACT_ATOMS: atom_id res chain seq x y z
N MET A 1 -20.64 -14.38 3.38
CA MET A 1 -19.68 -13.79 2.44
C MET A 1 -18.91 -12.74 3.20
N GLU A 2 -17.76 -13.11 3.76
CA GLU A 2 -16.91 -12.19 4.49
C GLU A 2 -16.17 -11.31 3.49
N ASN A 3 -16.40 -10.01 3.58
CA ASN A 3 -15.82 -8.97 2.75
C ASN A 3 -14.32 -8.82 3.08
N ILE A 4 -13.49 -8.72 2.05
CA ILE A 4 -12.06 -8.34 2.05
C ILE A 4 -11.79 -6.98 2.72
N LEU A 5 -12.84 -6.26 3.13
CA LEU A 5 -12.76 -4.97 3.83
C LEU A 5 -12.10 -5.02 5.23
N TRP A 6 -11.60 -6.17 5.69
CA TRP A 6 -10.98 -6.32 7.02
C TRP A 6 -9.48 -6.65 7.02
N LEU A 7 -8.85 -6.90 5.87
CA LEU A 7 -7.39 -6.96 5.80
C LEU A 7 -6.86 -5.58 5.43
N ASP A 8 -5.88 -5.09 6.19
CA ASP A 8 -5.13 -3.89 5.81
C ASP A 8 -4.42 -4.09 4.45
N GLU A 9 -4.14 -2.97 3.76
CA GLU A 9 -3.63 -2.96 2.39
C GLU A 9 -2.27 -3.67 2.30
N GLU A 10 -1.47 -3.56 3.36
CA GLU A 10 -0.16 -4.15 3.56
C GLU A 10 -0.25 -5.68 3.57
N THR A 11 -1.16 -6.24 4.37
CA THR A 11 -1.41 -7.68 4.45
C THR A 11 -1.91 -8.25 3.13
N LEU A 12 -2.83 -7.56 2.46
CA LEU A 12 -3.33 -7.98 1.15
C LEU A 12 -2.21 -7.98 0.09
N ARG A 13 -1.36 -6.94 0.08
CA ARG A 13 -0.23 -6.83 -0.84
C ARG A 13 0.82 -7.89 -0.57
N ALA A 14 1.14 -8.15 0.70
CA ALA A 14 2.04 -9.21 1.11
C ALA A 14 1.54 -10.57 0.63
N ARG A 15 0.26 -10.87 0.88
CA ARG A 15 -0.41 -12.10 0.40
C ARG A 15 -0.27 -12.31 -1.10
N ILE A 16 -0.72 -11.35 -1.89
CA ILE A 16 -0.67 -11.47 -3.36
C ILE A 16 0.78 -11.57 -3.86
N GLY A 17 1.67 -10.74 -3.29
CA GLY A 17 3.07 -10.69 -3.70
C GLY A 17 3.82 -11.99 -3.41
N VAL A 18 3.63 -12.55 -2.22
CA VAL A 18 4.25 -13.80 -1.78
C VAL A 18 3.65 -14.98 -2.52
N CYS A 19 2.31 -15.13 -2.57
CA CYS A 19 1.68 -16.26 -3.28
C CYS A 19 2.11 -16.31 -4.75
N ARG A 20 2.21 -15.15 -5.43
CA ARG A 20 2.70 -15.10 -6.82
C ARG A 20 4.17 -15.51 -6.93
N ARG A 21 5.00 -15.11 -5.98
CA ARG A 21 6.44 -15.44 -6.00
C ARG A 21 6.69 -16.91 -5.66
N ALA A 22 5.90 -17.45 -4.74
CA ALA A 22 5.98 -18.83 -4.28
C ALA A 22 5.51 -19.86 -5.33
N ASP A 23 4.88 -19.42 -6.42
CA ASP A 23 4.35 -20.31 -7.45
C ASP A 23 5.44 -21.24 -8.02
N GLY A 24 5.25 -22.55 -7.83
CA GLY A 24 6.18 -23.59 -8.24
C GLY A 24 7.42 -23.77 -7.35
N MET A 25 7.57 -22.98 -6.28
CA MET A 25 8.69 -23.13 -5.34
C MET A 25 8.56 -24.41 -4.53
N SER A 26 9.67 -25.12 -4.34
CA SER A 26 9.72 -26.27 -3.45
C SER A 26 9.66 -25.83 -1.98
N VAL A 27 9.41 -26.76 -1.06
CA VAL A 27 9.45 -26.47 0.39
C VAL A 27 10.80 -25.87 0.80
N GLY A 28 11.92 -26.38 0.27
CA GLY A 28 13.25 -25.84 0.57
C GLY A 28 13.47 -24.42 0.03
N ASP A 29 12.94 -24.12 -1.15
CA ASP A 29 13.03 -22.75 -1.70
C ASP A 29 12.18 -21.77 -0.88
N ILE A 30 11.00 -22.20 -0.42
CA ILE A 30 10.12 -21.41 0.44
C ILE A 30 10.79 -21.13 1.79
N GLU A 31 11.46 -22.12 2.38
CA GLU A 31 12.25 -21.95 3.62
C GLU A 31 13.37 -20.93 3.44
N ALA A 32 14.12 -21.00 2.33
CA ALA A 32 15.17 -20.03 2.03
C ALA A 32 14.61 -18.61 1.86
N ALA A 33 13.51 -18.46 1.11
CA ALA A 33 12.87 -17.16 0.91
C ALA A 33 12.26 -16.58 2.21
N LEU A 34 11.77 -17.45 3.10
CA LEU A 34 11.34 -17.05 4.44
C LEU A 34 12.51 -16.54 5.26
N ALA A 35 13.66 -17.24 5.27
CA ALA A 35 14.85 -16.81 6.00
C ALA A 35 15.35 -15.44 5.51
N ASP A 36 15.39 -15.22 4.19
CA ASP A 36 15.72 -13.91 3.61
C ASP A 36 14.71 -12.83 4.06
N ALA A 37 13.41 -13.13 4.03
CA ALA A 37 12.38 -12.20 4.46
C ALA A 37 12.48 -11.86 5.95
N GLU A 38 12.83 -12.82 6.80
CA GLU A 38 13.07 -12.61 8.23
C GLU A 38 14.30 -11.73 8.46
N GLY A 39 15.37 -11.91 7.67
CA GLY A 39 16.54 -11.02 7.69
C GLY A 39 16.18 -9.57 7.38
N TYR A 40 15.44 -9.34 6.29
CA TYR A 40 14.96 -7.99 5.94
C TYR A 40 14.01 -7.40 6.98
N ALA A 41 13.15 -8.21 7.60
CA ALA A 41 12.26 -7.74 8.65
C ALA A 41 13.04 -7.31 9.90
N ALA A 42 14.08 -8.06 10.28
CA ALA A 42 14.95 -7.69 11.39
C ALA A 42 15.70 -6.37 11.13
N GLU A 43 16.17 -6.14 9.89
CA GLU A 43 16.78 -4.87 9.49
C GLU A 43 15.78 -3.70 9.56
N ALA A 44 14.56 -3.89 9.06
CA ALA A 44 13.51 -2.86 9.11
C ALA A 44 13.11 -2.52 10.56
N GLU A 45 12.97 -3.52 11.44
CA GLU A 45 12.73 -3.31 12.87
C GLU A 45 13.91 -2.61 13.57
N ALA A 46 15.14 -2.93 13.19
CA ALA A 46 16.33 -2.27 13.73
C ALA A 46 16.34 -0.78 13.36
N GLU A 47 15.97 -0.45 12.13
CA GLU A 47 15.85 0.93 11.64
C GLU A 47 14.70 1.69 12.33
N VAL A 48 13.58 1.04 12.68
CA VAL A 48 12.55 1.66 13.55
C VAL A 48 13.10 1.95 14.95
N ARG A 49 13.84 0.99 15.52
CA ARG A 49 14.39 1.11 16.89
C ARG A 49 15.50 2.16 16.98
N GLN A 50 16.33 2.26 15.94
CA GLN A 50 17.45 3.19 15.82
C GLN A 50 17.47 3.78 14.41
N PRO A 51 16.70 4.86 14.17
CA PRO A 51 16.63 5.49 12.86
C PRO A 51 17.99 6.01 12.40
N SER A 52 18.35 5.71 11.16
CA SER A 52 19.60 6.15 10.57
C SER A 52 19.63 7.68 10.45
N PRO A 53 20.70 8.36 10.92
CA PRO A 53 20.80 9.81 10.82
C PRO A 53 20.85 10.24 9.34
N GLY A 54 19.98 11.19 8.98
CA GLY A 54 19.92 11.73 7.62
C GLY A 54 19.10 10.87 6.64
N ARG A 55 18.21 9.99 7.12
CA ARG A 55 17.28 9.25 6.27
C ARG A 55 16.54 10.21 5.31
N PRO A 56 16.62 9.98 3.99
CA PRO A 56 15.97 10.85 3.02
C PRO A 56 14.45 10.90 3.22
N SER A 57 13.87 12.11 3.11
CA SER A 57 12.43 12.33 3.31
C SER A 57 11.52 11.64 2.28
N PHE A 58 12.09 11.14 1.18
CA PHE A 58 11.38 10.36 0.15
C PHE A 58 11.39 8.85 0.43
N MET A 59 12.19 8.37 1.38
CA MET A 59 12.12 6.98 1.80
C MET A 59 10.76 6.70 2.45
N PRO A 60 10.24 5.47 2.34
CA PRO A 60 9.08 5.04 3.11
C PRO A 60 9.29 5.35 4.59
N ASP A 61 8.19 5.57 5.31
CA ASP A 61 8.22 5.66 6.76
C ASP A 61 8.78 4.34 7.33
N PRO A 62 9.82 4.37 8.20
CA PRO A 62 10.38 3.17 8.81
C PRO A 62 9.33 2.26 9.44
N GLU A 63 8.29 2.81 10.09
CA GLU A 63 7.25 2.02 10.75
C GLU A 63 6.38 1.28 9.71
N VAL A 64 6.06 1.96 8.60
CA VAL A 64 5.31 1.38 7.49
C VAL A 64 6.13 0.29 6.79
N GLU A 65 7.44 0.51 6.62
CA GLU A 65 8.34 -0.48 6.03
C GLU A 65 8.49 -1.72 6.91
N ALA A 66 8.62 -1.55 8.23
CA ALA A 66 8.66 -2.66 9.17
C ALA A 66 7.35 -3.45 9.18
N ALA A 67 6.20 -2.78 9.12
CA ALA A 67 4.89 -3.44 9.00
C ALA A 67 4.76 -4.23 7.68
N ASP A 68 5.17 -3.66 6.55
CA ASP A 68 5.20 -4.32 5.24
C ASP A 68 6.10 -5.58 5.27
N CYS A 69 7.26 -5.49 5.91
CA CYS A 69 8.17 -6.63 6.08
C CYS A 69 7.56 -7.71 6.98
N ALA A 70 6.96 -7.34 8.11
CA ALA A 70 6.31 -8.28 9.02
C ALA A 70 5.15 -9.03 8.34
N ALA A 71 4.31 -8.32 7.57
CA ALA A 71 3.22 -8.92 6.80
C ALA A 71 3.75 -9.95 5.77
N ARG A 72 4.85 -9.64 5.08
CA ARG A 72 5.51 -10.58 4.16
C ARG A 72 6.04 -11.83 4.87
N VAL A 73 6.67 -11.68 6.04
CA VAL A 73 7.16 -12.83 6.82
C VAL A 73 6.01 -13.72 7.27
N ALA A 74 4.93 -13.12 7.78
CA ALA A 74 3.74 -13.86 8.17
C ALA A 74 3.16 -14.66 7.00
N GLU A 75 3.12 -14.07 5.81
CA GLU A 75 2.63 -14.76 4.63
C GLU A 75 3.55 -15.90 4.16
N TRP A 76 4.87 -15.69 4.17
CA TRP A 76 5.80 -16.77 3.84
C TRP A 76 5.66 -17.97 4.77
N ARG A 77 5.48 -17.72 6.07
CA ARG A 77 5.19 -18.77 7.05
C ARG A 77 3.89 -19.48 6.73
N HIS A 78 2.83 -18.73 6.39
CA HIS A 78 1.55 -19.31 6.00
C HIS A 78 1.69 -20.24 4.78
N VAL A 79 2.39 -19.80 3.73
CA VAL A 79 2.64 -20.61 2.52
C VAL A 79 3.43 -21.87 2.85
N LEU A 80 4.47 -21.75 3.69
CA LEU A 80 5.27 -22.90 4.12
C LEU A 80 4.43 -23.92 4.90
N ASP A 81 3.67 -23.44 5.88
CA ASP A 81 2.80 -24.26 6.74
C ASP A 81 1.72 -24.96 5.90
N LEU A 82 1.10 -24.24 4.96
CA LEU A 82 0.11 -24.80 4.05
C LEU A 82 0.71 -25.89 3.17
N THR A 83 1.86 -25.62 2.55
CA THR A 83 2.55 -26.57 1.65
C THR A 83 2.93 -27.85 2.40
N ARG A 84 3.46 -27.72 3.63
CA ARG A 84 3.80 -28.86 4.49
C ARG A 84 2.57 -29.62 4.98
N ALA A 85 1.56 -28.92 5.49
CA ALA A 85 0.35 -29.55 6.02
C ALA A 85 -0.39 -30.38 4.97
N GLN A 86 -0.34 -29.94 3.71
CA GLN A 86 -0.97 -30.62 2.59
C GLN A 86 -0.05 -31.60 1.86
N ASN A 87 1.19 -31.79 2.34
CA ASN A 87 2.23 -32.61 1.71
C ASN A 87 2.43 -32.32 0.22
N TRP A 88 2.43 -31.04 -0.15
CA TRP A 88 2.70 -30.62 -1.52
C TRP A 88 4.21 -30.61 -1.77
N GLU A 89 4.61 -31.13 -2.95
CA GLU A 89 6.00 -31.07 -3.41
C GLU A 89 6.45 -29.63 -3.70
N SER A 90 5.53 -28.83 -4.24
CA SER A 90 5.71 -27.42 -4.52
C SER A 90 4.43 -26.64 -4.24
N TYR A 91 4.58 -25.35 -3.96
CA TYR A 91 3.44 -24.48 -3.75
C TYR A 91 2.75 -24.15 -5.07
N VAL A 92 1.42 -24.30 -5.09
CA VAL A 92 0.58 -23.98 -6.25
C VAL A 92 -0.51 -23.01 -5.79
N PRO A 93 -0.48 -21.74 -6.21
CA PRO A 93 -1.41 -20.71 -5.74
C PRO A 93 -2.88 -21.09 -5.98
N ALA A 94 -3.17 -21.77 -7.09
CA ALA A 94 -4.52 -22.22 -7.42
C ALA A 94 -5.10 -23.25 -6.42
N ARG A 95 -4.26 -23.86 -5.59
CA ARG A 95 -4.68 -24.78 -4.50
C ARG A 95 -4.80 -24.07 -3.15
N ASP A 96 -4.29 -22.86 -3.03
CA ASP A 96 -4.56 -21.96 -1.89
C ASP A 96 -5.86 -21.19 -2.16
N GLU A 97 -6.96 -21.67 -1.61
CA GLU A 97 -8.27 -21.04 -1.75
C GLU A 97 -8.31 -19.61 -1.20
N VAL A 98 -7.55 -19.34 -0.12
CA VAL A 98 -7.53 -18.03 0.53
C VAL A 98 -6.72 -17.05 -0.32
N GLY A 99 -5.50 -17.43 -0.73
CA GLY A 99 -4.68 -16.63 -1.63
C GLY A 99 -5.34 -16.38 -2.98
N SER A 100 -5.97 -17.41 -3.56
CA SER A 100 -6.72 -17.28 -4.83
C SER A 100 -7.88 -16.28 -4.72
N ARG A 101 -8.65 -16.33 -3.63
CA ARG A 101 -9.73 -15.37 -3.37
C ARG A 101 -9.18 -13.95 -3.22
N CYS A 102 -8.17 -13.75 -2.36
CA CYS A 102 -7.56 -12.44 -2.16
C CYS A 102 -7.02 -11.83 -3.47
N ALA A 103 -6.38 -12.65 -4.33
CA ALA A 103 -5.90 -12.19 -5.63
C ALA A 103 -7.05 -11.78 -6.57
N ALA A 104 -8.14 -12.54 -6.60
CA ALA A 104 -9.32 -12.21 -7.41
C ALA A 104 -9.99 -10.91 -6.95
N ASP A 105 -10.15 -10.73 -5.64
CA ASP A 105 -10.76 -9.55 -5.06
C ASP A 105 -9.93 -8.29 -5.29
N TYR A 106 -8.61 -8.40 -5.19
CA TYR A 106 -7.70 -7.31 -5.52
C TYR A 106 -7.74 -6.96 -7.01
N GLU A 107 -7.78 -7.93 -7.91
CA GLU A 107 -7.91 -7.65 -9.34
C GLU A 107 -9.24 -6.97 -9.66
N SER A 108 -10.33 -7.42 -9.04
CA SER A 108 -11.65 -6.76 -9.14
C SER A 108 -11.58 -5.30 -8.67
N TRP A 109 -10.97 -5.05 -7.51
CA TRP A 109 -10.74 -3.71 -7.00
C TRP A 109 -9.88 -2.88 -7.96
N ARG A 110 -8.77 -3.42 -8.45
CA ARG A 110 -7.84 -2.76 -9.39
C ARG A 110 -8.55 -2.38 -10.69
N GLN A 111 -9.36 -3.28 -11.25
CA GLN A 111 -10.17 -2.99 -12.43
C GLN A 111 -11.21 -1.91 -12.16
N SER A 112 -11.82 -1.89 -10.96
CA SER A 112 -12.75 -0.82 -10.58
C SER A 112 -12.06 0.55 -10.53
N VAL A 113 -10.83 0.62 -10.00
CA VAL A 113 -10.03 1.85 -9.94
C VAL A 113 -9.67 2.33 -11.36
N LEU A 114 -9.21 1.42 -12.22
CA LEU A 114 -8.88 1.75 -13.61
C LEU A 114 -10.11 2.20 -14.42
N THR A 115 -11.26 1.57 -14.18
CA THR A 115 -12.51 1.94 -14.85
C THR A 115 -12.95 3.33 -14.43
N ARG A 116 -12.96 3.64 -13.13
CA ARG A 116 -13.27 5.00 -12.63
C ARG A 116 -12.30 6.04 -13.18
N ALA A 117 -11.01 5.70 -13.28
CA ALA A 117 -10.03 6.61 -13.86
C ALA A 117 -10.34 6.93 -15.33
N ARG A 118 -10.70 5.92 -16.12
CA ARG A 118 -11.14 6.09 -17.52
C ARG A 118 -12.44 6.87 -17.64
N GLU A 119 -13.42 6.62 -16.77
CA GLU A 119 -14.68 7.37 -16.74
C GLU A 119 -14.45 8.84 -16.40
N THR A 120 -13.53 9.13 -15.48
CA THR A 120 -13.15 10.51 -15.15
C THR A 120 -12.43 11.17 -16.33
N GLU A 121 -11.50 10.47 -16.99
CA GLU A 121 -10.84 10.98 -18.21
C GLU A 121 -11.84 11.22 -19.36
N GLN A 122 -12.82 10.33 -19.52
CA GLN A 122 -13.89 10.51 -20.50
C GLN A 122 -14.75 11.74 -20.17
N ARG A 123 -15.18 11.88 -18.90
CA ARG A 123 -15.90 13.06 -18.44
C ARG A 123 -15.12 14.36 -18.68
N GLN A 124 -13.80 14.35 -18.49
CA GLN A 124 -12.94 15.50 -18.79
C GLN A 124 -12.94 15.86 -20.29
N ARG A 125 -12.88 14.85 -21.17
CA ARG A 125 -12.96 15.08 -22.63
C ARG A 125 -14.32 15.62 -23.06
N ASP A 126 -15.40 15.23 -22.37
CA ASP A 126 -16.75 15.70 -22.66
C ASP A 126 -17.01 17.09 -22.05
N ALA A 127 -16.32 17.44 -20.96
CA ALA A 127 -16.43 18.71 -20.24
C ALA A 127 -15.47 19.82 -20.73
N VAL A 128 -15.04 19.79 -22.00
CA VAL A 128 -14.08 20.75 -22.62
C VAL A 128 -14.48 22.24 -22.48
N HIS A 129 -15.69 22.54 -22.00
CA HIS A 129 -16.18 23.89 -21.72
C HIS A 129 -16.22 24.29 -20.23
N GLU A 130 -15.82 23.42 -19.30
CA GLU A 130 -15.72 23.72 -17.87
C GLU A 130 -14.25 23.64 -17.41
N LEU A 131 -13.76 24.70 -16.76
CA LEU A 131 -12.40 24.73 -16.22
C LEU A 131 -12.34 23.91 -14.92
N ASN A 132 -12.11 22.60 -15.04
CA ASN A 132 -11.89 21.71 -13.90
C ASN A 132 -10.38 21.53 -13.64
N ALA A 133 -9.96 21.77 -12.40
CA ALA A 133 -8.58 21.55 -11.97
C ALA A 133 -8.46 20.19 -11.28
N ASP A 134 -7.81 19.25 -11.94
CA ASP A 134 -7.55 17.91 -11.41
C ASP A 134 -6.12 17.76 -10.89
N ILE A 135 -5.98 17.31 -9.65
CA ILE A 135 -4.68 17.09 -9.00
C ILE A 135 -4.40 15.59 -8.97
N ARG A 136 -3.31 15.17 -9.64
CA ARG A 136 -2.81 13.79 -9.57
C ARG A 136 -1.69 13.70 -8.55
N LEU A 137 -1.89 12.85 -7.55
CA LEU A 137 -0.91 12.59 -6.51
C LEU A 137 -0.22 11.26 -6.79
N ASN A 138 1.09 11.19 -6.56
CA ASN A 138 1.77 9.91 -6.54
C ASN A 138 1.29 9.06 -5.34
N ALA A 139 1.53 7.74 -5.40
CA ALA A 139 1.01 6.80 -4.41
C ALA A 139 1.46 7.11 -2.97
N THR A 140 2.72 7.54 -2.79
CA THR A 140 3.28 7.89 -1.48
C THR A 140 2.57 9.08 -0.86
N ILE A 141 2.41 10.17 -1.62
CA ILE A 141 1.70 11.38 -1.18
C ILE A 141 0.22 11.07 -0.92
N GLY A 142 -0.42 10.30 -1.81
CA GLY A 142 -1.81 9.89 -1.64
C GLY A 142 -2.04 9.06 -0.37
N ARG A 143 -1.15 8.12 -0.05
CA ARG A 143 -1.19 7.38 1.22
C ARG A 143 -1.04 8.29 2.43
N ARG A 144 -0.10 9.24 2.39
CA ARG A 144 0.14 10.18 3.48
C ARG A 144 -1.09 11.06 3.75
N ILE A 145 -1.73 11.58 2.71
CA ILE A 145 -2.98 12.35 2.84
C ILE A 145 -4.09 11.51 3.45
N ARG A 146 -4.28 10.27 2.99
CA ARG A 146 -5.30 9.37 3.55
C ARG A 146 -5.04 9.04 5.02
N SER A 147 -3.80 8.71 5.37
CA SER A 147 -3.42 8.40 6.76
C SER A 147 -3.63 9.61 7.69
N LEU A 148 -3.20 10.81 7.29
CA LEU A 148 -3.39 12.02 8.09
C LEU A 148 -4.88 12.38 8.25
N SER A 149 -5.63 12.41 7.16
CA SER A 149 -7.05 12.81 7.15
C SER A 149 -7.92 11.84 7.98
N LEU A 150 -7.73 10.54 7.79
CA LEU A 150 -8.50 9.48 8.47
C LEU A 150 -8.02 9.17 9.89
N SER A 151 -6.94 9.79 10.36
CA SER A 151 -6.49 9.62 11.75
C SER A 151 -7.57 10.10 12.73
N GLN A 152 -7.72 9.41 13.86
CA GLN A 152 -8.67 9.81 14.93
C GLN A 152 -8.46 11.24 15.42
N ARG A 153 -7.28 11.82 15.17
CA ARG A 153 -6.92 13.17 15.55
C ARG A 153 -7.63 14.25 14.74
N TYR A 154 -7.92 14.00 13.47
CA TYR A 154 -8.51 14.99 12.56
C TYR A 154 -9.88 14.56 12.03
N GLY A 155 -10.10 13.27 11.73
CA GLY A 155 -11.41 12.75 11.35
C GLY A 155 -12.03 13.44 10.12
N ILE A 156 -11.21 13.97 9.22
CA ILE A 156 -11.62 14.67 8.00
C ILE A 156 -11.45 13.78 6.77
N THR A 157 -12.12 14.13 5.69
CA THR A 157 -11.94 13.47 4.39
C THR A 157 -10.64 13.95 3.70
N PRO A 158 -10.03 13.13 2.83
CA PRO A 158 -8.90 13.54 2.00
C PRO A 158 -9.17 14.82 1.20
N GLU A 159 -10.39 15.00 0.69
CA GLU A 159 -10.83 16.17 -0.07
C GLU A 159 -10.85 17.44 0.80
N GLN A 160 -11.30 17.34 2.05
CA GLN A 160 -11.28 18.45 3.01
C GLN A 160 -9.84 18.87 3.35
N LEU A 161 -8.94 17.90 3.57
CA LEU A 161 -7.53 18.18 3.82
C LEU A 161 -6.87 18.89 2.63
N LEU A 162 -7.13 18.43 1.40
CA LEU A 162 -6.63 19.06 0.18
C LEU A 162 -7.18 20.49 0.00
N THR A 163 -8.44 20.71 0.33
CA THR A 163 -9.07 22.04 0.30
C THR A 163 -8.38 23.00 1.27
N GLN A 164 -8.05 22.52 2.47
CA GLN A 164 -7.35 23.33 3.47
C GLN A 164 -5.91 23.63 3.06
N LEU A 165 -5.19 22.65 2.49
CA LEU A 165 -3.87 22.85 1.92
C LEU A 165 -3.89 23.92 0.82
N ALA A 166 -4.88 23.87 -0.08
CA ALA A 166 -5.03 24.86 -1.13
C ALA A 166 -5.38 26.25 -0.58
N GLY A 167 -6.22 26.33 0.46
CA GLY A 167 -6.57 27.59 1.11
C GLY A 167 -5.42 28.27 1.88
N GLN A 168 -4.42 27.49 2.30
CA GLN A 168 -3.24 27.96 3.02
C GLN A 168 -1.99 28.08 2.12
N ALA A 169 -2.12 27.76 0.83
CA ALA A 169 -1.03 27.80 -0.13
C ALA A 169 -0.66 29.24 -0.48
N VAL A 170 0.61 29.58 -0.32
CA VAL A 170 1.19 30.86 -0.69
C VAL A 170 2.22 30.63 -1.81
N MET A 171 2.13 31.44 -2.86
CA MET A 171 3.16 31.51 -3.89
C MET A 171 4.34 32.32 -3.38
N THR A 172 5.51 31.69 -3.29
CA THR A 172 6.76 32.37 -2.93
C THR A 172 7.32 33.15 -4.11
N GLY A 173 8.24 34.07 -3.85
CA GLY A 173 8.83 34.96 -4.87
C GLY A 173 9.62 34.24 -5.97
N ASP A 174 9.96 32.97 -5.79
CA ASP A 174 10.61 32.11 -6.77
C ASP A 174 9.63 31.23 -7.58
N GLY A 175 8.32 31.41 -7.37
CA GLY A 175 7.29 30.64 -8.07
C GLY A 175 7.06 29.24 -7.51
N THR A 176 7.55 28.94 -6.31
CA THR A 176 7.18 27.71 -5.59
C THR A 176 5.91 27.91 -4.74
N VAL A 177 5.20 26.83 -4.45
CA VAL A 177 4.01 26.85 -3.60
C VAL A 177 4.40 26.31 -2.23
N ALA A 178 4.26 27.14 -1.21
CA ALA A 178 4.51 26.77 0.18
C ALA A 178 3.21 26.83 0.99
N VAL A 179 3.12 26.01 2.02
CA VAL A 179 2.02 26.06 2.99
C VAL A 179 2.65 26.15 4.37
N GLU A 180 2.28 27.16 5.15
CA GLU A 180 2.72 27.29 6.53
C GLU A 180 2.14 26.14 7.38
N PRO A 181 2.83 25.68 8.44
CA PRO A 181 2.30 24.67 9.33
C PRO A 181 0.93 25.07 9.89
N PHE A 182 -0.07 24.20 9.72
CA PHE A 182 -1.41 24.40 10.25
C PHE A 182 -1.94 23.11 10.88
N THR A 183 -3.00 23.25 11.67
CA THR A 183 -3.74 22.11 12.24
C THR A 183 -5.01 21.91 11.41
N PRO A 184 -5.19 20.76 10.74
CA PRO A 184 -6.42 20.48 9.99
C PRO A 184 -7.65 20.46 10.89
N SER A 185 -8.78 20.96 10.38
CA SER A 185 -10.06 21.07 11.12
C SER A 185 -11.28 20.76 10.29
#